data_AF-A0A830HNB8-F1
#
_entry.id   AF-A0A830HNB8-F1
#
_cell.length_a   1.000
_cell.length_b   1.000
_cell.length_c   1.000
_cell.angle_alpha   90.00
_cell.angle_beta   90.00
_cell.angle_gamma   90.00
#
_symmetry.space_group_name_H-M   'P 1'
#
loop_
_entity.id
_entity.type
_entity.pdbx_description
1 polymer ?
#
loop_
_entity_poly.entity_id
_entity_poly.type
_entity_poly.pdbx_seq_one_letter_code
_entity_poly.pdbx_strand_id
1 'polypeptide(L)'
;MPCPTFPSHATALIALRSVTRSQMGVPALESSADVPPQNLIRHRSLTDACADTLACMARAHSTRFTTSLWFTKLVQTMFDTLDTDGDGTLSQLETTVGIYTLYGAINRKLRARIQTPSREAIDKLFESVDADKNRQLDAGEFYNLCVVVTSSVTRDLLRAFLRDIVVLPLAIYATKKLLVRLRGSSPLLAAASALFSRVPAVVLVPLTRSSLVGVLASITVL
;
A
#
# COMPACT_ATOMS: atom_id res chain seq x y z
N MET A 1 4.97 -49.22 -9.36
CA MET A 1 5.44 -47.83 -9.56
C MET A 1 5.47 -47.15 -8.19
N PRO A 2 6.59 -47.19 -7.45
CA PRO A 2 6.68 -46.56 -6.13
C PRO A 2 6.90 -45.04 -6.26
N CYS A 3 6.15 -44.27 -5.46
CA CYS A 3 6.24 -42.81 -5.38
C CYS A 3 7.56 -42.37 -4.71
N PRO A 4 8.21 -41.29 -5.17
CA PRO A 4 9.37 -40.72 -4.48
C PRO A 4 8.95 -39.94 -3.23
N THR A 5 9.52 -40.32 -2.10
CA THR A 5 9.47 -39.63 -0.81
C THR A 5 10.38 -38.41 -0.83
N PHE A 6 9.81 -37.22 -0.55
CA PHE A 6 10.57 -35.99 -0.36
C PHE A 6 11.20 -35.93 1.04
N PRO A 7 12.49 -35.56 1.17
CA PRO A 7 13.12 -35.39 2.47
C PRO A 7 12.70 -34.07 3.12
N SER A 8 12.39 -34.15 4.42
CA SER A 8 12.03 -33.03 5.28
C SER A 8 13.24 -32.12 5.51
N HIS A 9 13.20 -30.89 5.01
CA HIS A 9 14.19 -29.84 5.32
C HIS A 9 13.84 -29.17 6.65
N ALA A 10 14.14 -29.86 7.74
CA ALA A 10 14.37 -29.25 9.04
C ALA A 10 15.80 -29.60 9.42
N THR A 11 16.68 -28.60 9.46
CA THR A 11 18.06 -28.56 10.03
C THR A 11 19.01 -27.84 9.07
N ALA A 12 18.99 -26.51 9.09
CA ALA A 12 20.08 -25.66 8.60
C ALA A 12 20.00 -24.28 9.28
N LEU A 13 19.94 -24.28 10.61
CA LEU A 13 20.27 -23.12 11.43
C LEU A 13 21.57 -23.46 12.17
N ILE A 14 22.43 -22.46 12.33
CA ILE A 14 23.75 -22.48 12.99
C ILE A 14 24.92 -22.72 12.02
N ALA A 15 25.34 -21.65 11.33
CA ALA A 15 26.76 -21.38 11.09
C ALA A 15 26.97 -19.97 10.49
N LEU A 16 27.78 -19.17 11.18
CA LEU A 16 28.67 -18.14 10.64
C LEU A 16 28.03 -16.84 10.10
N ARG A 17 28.11 -15.77 10.91
CA ARG A 17 28.94 -14.60 10.59
C ARG A 17 28.98 -13.60 11.75
N SER A 18 29.84 -13.89 12.71
CA SER A 18 30.55 -12.86 13.47
C SER A 18 31.53 -12.16 12.52
N VAL A 19 31.08 -11.10 11.83
CA VAL A 19 31.99 -10.20 11.11
C VAL A 19 32.36 -9.07 12.05
N THR A 20 33.63 -9.12 12.39
CA THR A 20 34.42 -8.24 13.23
C THR A 20 34.28 -6.78 12.84
N ARG A 21 33.94 -5.98 13.84
CA ARG A 21 34.08 -4.53 13.92
C ARG A 21 35.58 -4.20 13.90
N SER A 22 36.18 -4.13 12.71
CA SER A 22 37.53 -3.60 12.53
C SER A 22 37.48 -2.08 12.46
N GLN A 23 38.31 -1.49 13.33
CA GLN A 23 38.73 -0.10 13.35
C GLN A 23 39.16 0.36 11.95
N MET A 24 38.61 1.47 11.47
CA MET A 24 39.27 2.29 10.47
C MET A 24 39.61 3.61 11.13
N GLY A 25 40.93 3.87 11.20
CA GLY A 25 41.50 5.11 11.67
C GLY A 25 41.04 6.29 10.82
N VAL A 26 40.81 7.40 11.50
CA VAL A 26 40.54 8.71 10.92
C VAL A 26 41.90 9.34 10.62
N PRO A 27 42.34 9.46 9.36
CA PRO A 27 43.47 10.32 9.04
C PRO A 27 43.03 11.79 9.19
N ALA A 28 43.87 12.54 9.90
CA ALA A 28 43.76 13.98 10.06
C ALA A 28 43.71 14.66 8.68
N LEU A 29 42.67 15.47 8.46
CA LEU A 29 42.57 16.34 7.30
C LEU A 29 43.36 17.63 7.57
N GLU A 30 44.42 17.78 6.78
CA GLU A 30 45.19 18.99 6.59
C GLU A 30 44.30 20.18 6.21
N SER A 31 44.55 21.25 6.94
CA SER A 31 44.30 22.64 6.57
C SER A 31 45.17 23.01 5.37
N SER A 32 44.59 23.36 4.22
CA SER A 32 45.22 24.29 3.25
C SER A 32 44.36 24.47 2.00
N ALA A 33 43.87 25.70 1.83
CA ALA A 33 43.78 26.46 0.57
C ALA A 33 42.41 27.12 0.36
N ASP A 34 42.39 28.41 0.69
CA ASP A 34 41.46 29.42 0.17
C ASP A 34 41.33 29.30 -1.36
N VAL A 35 40.16 28.84 -1.80
CA VAL A 35 39.70 29.03 -3.18
C VAL A 35 38.55 30.05 -3.11
N PRO A 36 38.67 31.23 -3.77
CA PRO A 36 37.62 32.23 -3.74
C PRO A 36 36.33 31.67 -4.36
N PRO A 37 35.14 32.02 -3.83
CA PRO A 37 33.87 31.50 -4.29
C PRO A 37 33.59 32.03 -5.70
N GLN A 38 33.95 31.25 -6.71
CA GLN A 38 33.44 31.47 -8.04
C GLN A 38 31.93 31.24 -7.97
N ASN A 39 31.22 32.33 -8.23
CA ASN A 39 29.78 32.48 -8.32
C ASN A 39 29.26 31.62 -9.48
N LEU A 40 29.34 30.30 -9.31
CA LEU A 40 28.68 29.33 -10.15
C LEU A 40 27.20 29.50 -9.86
N ILE A 41 26.55 30.27 -10.72
CA ILE A 41 25.11 30.15 -10.99
C ILE A 41 24.94 28.69 -11.42
N ARG A 42 24.78 27.79 -10.44
CA ARG A 42 24.31 26.42 -10.64
C ARG A 42 22.98 26.60 -11.33
N HIS A 43 22.98 26.46 -12.65
CA HIS A 43 21.81 26.05 -13.39
C HIS A 43 21.38 24.73 -12.76
N ARG A 44 20.55 24.81 -11.72
CA ARG A 44 19.68 23.70 -11.32
C ARG A 44 19.00 23.30 -12.62
N SER A 45 19.40 22.15 -13.14
CA SER A 45 18.74 21.53 -14.26
C SER A 45 17.26 21.48 -13.90
N LEU A 46 16.38 21.84 -14.85
CA LEU A 46 14.93 21.84 -14.65
C LEU A 46 14.42 20.49 -14.09
N THR A 47 15.18 19.41 -14.31
CA THR A 47 15.00 18.07 -13.75
C THR A 47 15.02 18.06 -12.22
N ASP A 48 15.91 18.83 -11.57
CA ASP A 48 16.06 18.84 -10.12
C ASP A 48 14.80 19.41 -9.44
N ALA A 49 14.16 20.40 -10.07
CA ALA A 49 12.94 21.02 -9.54
C ALA A 49 11.73 20.07 -9.58
N CYS A 50 11.62 19.25 -10.62
CA CYS A 50 10.54 18.25 -10.72
C CYS A 50 10.77 17.08 -9.76
N ALA A 51 11.99 16.56 -9.67
CA ALA A 51 12.36 15.52 -8.70
C ALA A 51 12.09 15.99 -7.26
N ASP A 52 12.40 17.24 -6.95
CA ASP A 52 12.09 17.87 -5.66
C ASP A 52 10.58 17.92 -5.39
N THR A 53 9.76 18.13 -6.42
CA THR A 53 8.28 18.18 -6.28
C THR A 53 7.72 16.81 -5.93
N LEU A 54 8.20 15.76 -6.59
CA LEU A 54 7.79 14.39 -6.30
C LEU A 54 8.21 13.97 -4.89
N ALA A 55 9.47 14.23 -4.53
CA ALA A 55 9.96 13.97 -3.18
C ALA A 55 9.16 14.75 -2.13
N CYS A 56 8.72 15.97 -2.44
CA CYS A 56 7.83 16.75 -1.59
C CYS A 56 6.47 16.08 -1.41
N MET A 57 5.83 15.63 -2.51
CA MET A 57 4.56 14.90 -2.45
C MET A 57 4.69 13.58 -1.68
N ALA A 58 5.77 12.83 -1.91
CA ALA A 58 6.06 11.59 -1.19
C ALA A 58 6.25 11.85 0.31
N ARG A 59 6.96 12.91 0.71
CA ARG A 59 7.07 13.32 2.12
C ARG A 59 5.72 13.73 2.71
N ALA A 60 4.92 14.50 1.98
CA ALA A 60 3.58 14.90 2.41
C ALA A 60 2.63 13.71 2.58
N HIS A 61 2.82 12.66 1.78
CA HIS A 61 2.07 11.42 1.82
C HIS A 61 2.74 10.30 2.63
N SER A 62 3.89 10.58 3.26
CA SER A 62 4.55 9.61 4.10
C SER A 62 3.71 9.35 5.34
N THR A 63 3.28 8.11 5.49
CA THR A 63 2.56 7.63 6.67
C THR A 63 3.47 6.70 7.46
N ARG A 64 3.15 6.45 8.73
CA ARG A 64 3.89 5.46 9.54
C ARG A 64 3.98 4.09 8.87
N PHE A 65 3.01 3.76 8.02
CA PHE A 65 2.99 2.54 7.24
C PHE A 65 4.04 2.53 6.12
N THR A 66 4.13 3.60 5.32
CA THR A 66 5.09 3.68 4.20
C THR A 66 6.53 3.85 4.67
N THR A 67 6.75 4.44 5.84
CA THR A 67 8.09 4.53 6.46
C THR A 67 8.51 3.24 7.18
N SER A 68 7.67 2.20 7.20
CA SER A 68 7.99 0.96 7.90
C SER A 68 9.10 0.19 7.20
N LEU A 69 9.93 -0.51 7.98
CA LEU A 69 10.98 -1.39 7.46
C LEU A 69 10.42 -2.49 6.55
N TRP A 70 9.23 -3.01 6.89
CA TRP A 70 8.55 -4.02 6.08
C TRP A 70 8.19 -3.46 4.69
N PHE A 71 7.60 -2.26 4.63
CA PHE A 71 7.22 -1.64 3.36
C PHE A 71 8.46 -1.32 2.52
N THR A 72 9.50 -0.76 3.13
CA THR A 72 10.75 -0.43 2.43
C THR A 72 11.40 -1.68 1.84
N LYS A 73 11.48 -2.78 2.60
CA LYS A 73 11.98 -4.06 2.09
C LYS A 73 11.10 -4.63 0.98
N LEU A 74 9.78 -4.54 1.13
CA LEU A 74 8.84 -5.01 0.11
C LEU A 74 9.06 -4.28 -1.22
N VAL A 75 9.13 -2.96 -1.21
CA VAL A 75 9.34 -2.15 -2.41
C VAL A 75 10.70 -2.45 -3.03
N GLN A 76 11.76 -2.58 -2.21
CA GLN A 76 13.08 -2.92 -2.70
C GLN A 76 13.11 -4.31 -3.34
N THR A 77 12.58 -5.35 -2.68
CA THR A 77 12.49 -6.69 -3.26
C THR A 77 11.65 -6.71 -4.53
N MET A 78 10.59 -5.91 -4.60
CA MET A 78 9.79 -5.79 -5.81
C MET A 78 10.56 -5.13 -6.94
N PHE A 79 11.30 -4.05 -6.67
CA PHE A 79 12.17 -3.42 -7.65
C PHE A 79 13.16 -4.44 -8.23
N ASP A 80 13.90 -5.13 -7.35
CA ASP A 80 14.89 -6.16 -7.74
C ASP A 80 14.27 -7.34 -8.51
N THR A 81 12.96 -7.61 -8.32
CA THR A 81 12.26 -8.70 -9.02
C THR A 81 11.70 -8.26 -10.38
N LEU A 82 11.37 -6.98 -10.51
CA LEU A 82 10.77 -6.41 -11.72
C LEU A 82 11.82 -5.97 -12.73
N ASP A 83 12.98 -5.50 -12.25
CA ASP A 83 14.16 -5.17 -13.05
C ASP A 83 14.80 -6.46 -13.58
N THR A 84 14.20 -7.02 -14.64
CA THR A 84 14.58 -8.32 -15.18
C THR A 84 15.81 -8.27 -16.08
N ASP A 85 16.07 -7.12 -16.69
CA ASP A 85 17.25 -6.86 -17.50
C ASP A 85 18.44 -6.33 -16.67
N GLY A 86 18.19 -5.85 -15.45
CA GLY A 86 19.23 -5.42 -14.51
C GLY A 86 19.82 -4.07 -14.90
N ASP A 87 19.03 -3.22 -15.58
CA ASP A 87 19.47 -1.92 -16.04
C ASP A 87 19.39 -0.84 -14.95
N GLY A 88 18.79 -1.19 -13.80
CA GLY A 88 18.62 -0.30 -12.65
C GLY A 88 17.46 0.68 -12.81
N THR A 89 16.60 0.47 -13.80
CA THR A 89 15.39 1.24 -14.08
C THR A 89 14.21 0.31 -14.35
N LEU A 90 12.99 0.86 -14.32
CA LEU A 90 11.78 0.11 -14.63
C LEU A 90 11.04 0.73 -15.80
N SER A 91 10.75 -0.08 -16.81
CA SER A 91 9.87 0.32 -17.91
C SER A 91 8.42 0.54 -17.42
N GLN A 92 7.60 1.20 -18.25
CA GLN A 92 6.17 1.41 -17.97
C GLN A 92 5.42 0.09 -17.71
N LEU A 93 5.75 -0.97 -18.44
CA LEU A 93 5.10 -2.27 -18.29
C LEU A 93 5.47 -2.93 -16.94
N GLU A 94 6.76 -2.94 -16.60
CA GLU A 94 7.26 -3.47 -15.33
C GLU A 94 6.69 -2.70 -14.14
N THR A 95 6.61 -1.37 -14.26
CA THR A 95 5.99 -0.51 -13.25
C THR A 95 4.52 -0.86 -13.04
N THR A 96 3.77 -1.12 -14.12
CA THR A 96 2.36 -1.51 -14.04
C THR A 96 2.19 -2.84 -13.30
N VAL A 97 3.02 -3.83 -13.63
CA VAL A 97 3.03 -5.13 -12.94
C VAL A 97 3.44 -4.97 -11.49
N GLY A 98 4.40 -4.08 -11.21
CA GLY A 98 4.83 -3.73 -9.86
C GLY A 98 3.69 -3.17 -9.03
N ILE A 99 2.94 -2.19 -9.54
CA ILE A 99 1.79 -1.64 -8.82
C ILE A 99 0.77 -2.74 -8.51
N TYR A 100 0.43 -3.61 -9.46
CA TYR A 100 -0.50 -4.72 -9.20
C TYR A 100 0.02 -5.69 -8.13
N THR A 101 1.31 -6.00 -8.16
CA THR A 101 1.97 -6.84 -7.15
C THR A 101 1.94 -6.19 -5.76
N LEU A 102 2.13 -4.86 -5.69
CA LEU A 102 2.09 -4.09 -4.45
C LEU A 102 0.69 -4.16 -3.83
N TYR A 103 -0.36 -3.93 -4.62
CA TYR A 103 -1.75 -4.06 -4.16
C TYR A 103 -2.04 -5.49 -3.67
N GLY A 104 -1.55 -6.51 -4.37
CA GLY A 104 -1.66 -7.90 -3.95
C GLY A 104 -0.99 -8.16 -2.59
N ALA A 105 0.22 -7.64 -2.38
CA ALA A 105 0.96 -7.75 -1.13
C ALA A 105 0.25 -7.03 0.03
N ILE A 106 -0.24 -5.81 -0.20
CA ILE A 106 -0.99 -5.01 0.79
C ILE A 106 -2.31 -5.71 1.14
N ASN A 107 -3.08 -6.16 0.15
CA ASN A 107 -4.34 -6.89 0.36
C ASN A 107 -4.12 -8.16 1.18
N ARG A 108 -3.04 -8.91 0.91
CA ARG A 108 -2.68 -10.11 1.68
C ARG A 108 -2.32 -9.76 3.12
N LYS A 109 -1.58 -8.67 3.34
CA LYS A 109 -1.15 -8.23 4.67
C LYS A 109 -2.32 -7.72 5.51
N LEU A 110 -3.19 -6.89 4.94
CA LEU A 110 -4.30 -6.24 5.63
C LEU A 110 -5.58 -7.07 5.64
N ARG A 111 -5.61 -8.19 4.90
CA ARG A 111 -6.81 -9.02 4.67
C ARG A 111 -8.01 -8.22 4.16
N ALA A 112 -7.73 -7.12 3.47
CA ALA A 112 -8.72 -6.25 2.86
C ALA A 112 -8.83 -6.57 1.36
N ARG A 113 -10.00 -6.29 0.77
CA ARG A 113 -10.21 -6.34 -0.67
C ARG A 113 -10.17 -4.92 -1.22
N ILE A 114 -8.97 -4.36 -1.32
CA ILE A 114 -8.77 -3.06 -1.96
C ILE A 114 -8.85 -3.28 -3.47
N GLN A 115 -9.65 -2.43 -4.13
CA GLN A 115 -9.73 -2.45 -5.59
C GLN A 115 -8.44 -1.92 -6.19
N THR A 116 -7.92 -2.68 -7.15
CA THR A 116 -6.76 -2.31 -7.91
C THR A 116 -7.10 -1.16 -8.88
N PRO A 117 -6.24 -0.16 -9.05
CA PRO A 117 -6.49 0.97 -9.96
C PRO A 117 -6.58 0.50 -11.41
N SER A 118 -7.33 1.24 -12.23
CA SER A 118 -7.38 1.03 -13.68
C SER A 118 -6.02 1.32 -14.32
N ARG A 119 -5.76 0.71 -15.47
CA ARG A 119 -4.52 0.93 -16.24
C ARG A 119 -4.32 2.42 -16.56
N GLU A 120 -5.37 3.11 -16.99
CA GLU A 120 -5.31 4.56 -17.28
C GLU A 120 -4.90 5.40 -16.07
N ALA A 121 -5.31 5.01 -14.86
CA ALA A 121 -4.91 5.70 -13.64
C ALA A 121 -3.43 5.46 -13.33
N ILE A 122 -2.92 4.26 -13.59
CA ILE A 122 -1.51 3.92 -13.47
C ILE A 122 -0.68 4.70 -14.50
N ASP A 123 -1.13 4.79 -15.75
CA ASP A 123 -0.43 5.54 -16.80
C ASP A 123 -0.32 7.03 -16.44
N LYS A 124 -1.39 7.63 -15.93
CA LYS A 124 -1.36 9.02 -15.43
C LYS A 124 -0.45 9.21 -14.22
N LEU A 125 -0.40 8.23 -13.32
CA LEU A 125 0.52 8.24 -12.19
C LEU A 125 1.96 8.15 -12.69
N PHE A 126 2.24 7.26 -13.63
CA PHE A 126 3.55 7.11 -14.26
C PHE A 126 4.01 8.42 -14.90
N GLU A 127 3.18 9.05 -15.74
CA GLU A 127 3.47 10.35 -16.36
C GLU A 127 3.70 11.48 -15.34
N SER A 128 3.07 11.40 -14.17
CA SER A 128 3.27 12.39 -13.10
C SER A 128 4.58 12.18 -12.32
N VAL A 129 5.12 10.96 -12.35
CA VAL A 129 6.33 10.58 -11.63
C VAL A 129 7.58 10.65 -12.49
N ASP A 130 7.46 10.29 -13.75
CA ASP A 130 8.49 10.38 -14.79
C ASP A 130 8.81 11.85 -15.11
N ALA A 131 9.65 12.45 -14.27
CA ALA A 131 9.97 13.87 -14.29
C ALA A 131 10.82 14.26 -15.51
N ASP A 132 11.69 13.36 -15.96
CA ASP A 132 12.58 13.56 -17.10
C ASP A 132 11.98 13.07 -18.43
N LYS A 133 10.84 12.37 -18.38
CA LYS A 133 10.09 11.83 -19.53
C LYS A 133 10.89 10.80 -20.31
N ASN A 134 11.78 10.08 -19.63
CA ASN A 134 12.58 9.03 -20.24
C ASN A 134 11.79 7.70 -20.40
N ARG A 135 10.56 7.62 -19.87
CA ARG A 135 9.70 6.43 -19.83
C ARG A 135 10.27 5.25 -19.03
N GLN A 136 11.18 5.55 -18.13
CA GLN A 136 11.83 4.64 -17.21
C GLN A 136 11.70 5.26 -15.80
N LEU A 137 11.76 4.43 -14.76
CA LEU A 137 11.75 4.91 -13.39
C LEU A 137 12.95 4.34 -12.65
N ASP A 138 13.73 5.21 -12.03
CA ASP A 138 14.78 4.76 -11.12
C ASP A 138 14.19 4.21 -9.80
N ALA A 139 15.03 3.57 -8.99
CA ALA A 139 14.61 2.99 -7.71
C ALA A 139 14.00 4.01 -6.73
N GLY A 140 14.47 5.26 -6.75
CA GLY A 140 13.96 6.34 -5.90
C GLY A 140 12.60 6.85 -6.37
N GLU A 141 12.42 7.02 -7.67
CA GLU A 141 11.16 7.40 -8.30
C GLU A 141 10.10 6.31 -8.12
N PHE A 142 10.47 5.04 -8.31
CA PHE A 142 9.58 3.90 -8.05
C PHE A 142 9.16 3.82 -6.57
N TYR A 143 10.08 4.08 -5.64
CA TYR A 143 9.73 4.14 -4.22
C TYR A 143 8.73 5.26 -3.93
N ASN A 144 8.98 6.46 -4.44
CA ASN A 144 8.08 7.60 -4.27
C ASN A 144 6.70 7.34 -4.88
N LEU A 145 6.64 6.72 -6.07
CA LEU A 145 5.41 6.26 -6.70
C LEU A 145 4.64 5.30 -5.77
N CYS A 146 5.33 4.31 -5.20
CA CYS A 146 4.75 3.36 -4.27
C CYS A 146 4.18 4.03 -3.01
N VAL A 147 4.84 5.07 -2.48
CA VAL A 147 4.34 5.88 -1.35
C VAL A 147 3.06 6.64 -1.73
N VAL A 148 3.07 7.32 -2.88
CA VAL A 148 1.91 8.09 -3.38
C VAL A 148 0.70 7.17 -3.58
N VAL A 149 0.92 6.01 -4.24
CA VAL A 149 -0.11 5.00 -4.48
C VAL A 149 -0.65 4.42 -3.17
N THR A 150 0.20 4.17 -2.18
CA THR A 150 -0.24 3.65 -0.88
C THR A 150 -1.08 4.66 -0.10
N SER A 151 -0.89 5.96 -0.36
CA SER A 151 -1.68 7.02 0.27
C SER A 151 -3.15 7.03 -0.18
N SER A 152 -3.44 6.65 -1.44
CA SER A 152 -4.82 6.52 -1.92
C SER A 152 -5.47 5.29 -1.33
N VAL A 153 -4.75 4.16 -1.27
CA VAL A 153 -5.18 2.93 -0.61
C VAL A 153 -5.57 3.17 0.84
N THR A 154 -4.73 3.89 1.59
CA THR A 154 -4.99 4.20 3.01
C THR A 154 -6.27 5.00 3.18
N ARG A 155 -6.53 5.96 2.27
CA ARG A 155 -7.78 6.75 2.28
C ARG A 155 -9.01 5.89 2.01
N ASP A 156 -8.92 4.97 1.06
CA ASP A 156 -10.06 4.11 0.72
C ASP A 156 -10.34 3.07 1.81
N LEU A 157 -9.30 2.53 2.43
CA LEU A 157 -9.43 1.71 3.63
C LEU A 157 -10.08 2.49 4.77
N LEU A 158 -9.61 3.70 5.05
CA LEU A 158 -10.18 4.53 6.11
C LEU A 158 -11.67 4.83 5.86
N ARG A 159 -12.04 5.15 4.61
CA ARG A 159 -13.44 5.35 4.23
C ARG A 159 -14.28 4.09 4.42
N ALA A 160 -13.76 2.93 4.03
CA ALA A 160 -14.44 1.65 4.24
C ALA A 160 -14.63 1.37 5.74
N PHE A 161 -13.60 1.59 6.55
CA PHE A 161 -13.70 1.44 8.01
C PHE A 161 -14.69 2.39 8.65
N LEU A 162 -14.68 3.68 8.29
CA LEU A 162 -15.62 4.66 8.81
C LEU A 162 -17.07 4.32 8.44
N ARG A 163 -17.29 3.84 7.22
CA ARG A 163 -18.61 3.36 6.79
C ARG A 163 -19.09 2.18 7.65
N ASP A 164 -18.23 1.19 7.87
CA ASP A 164 -18.62 -0.03 8.57
C ASP A 164 -18.77 0.19 10.09
N ILE A 165 -17.96 1.08 10.69
CA ILE A 165 -18.01 1.38 12.13
C ILE A 165 -19.07 2.42 12.49
N VAL A 166 -19.24 3.47 11.67
CA VAL A 166 -20.11 4.60 12.01
C VAL A 166 -21.44 4.51 11.28
N VAL A 167 -21.41 4.38 9.96
CA VAL A 167 -22.63 4.47 9.13
C VAL A 167 -23.54 3.28 9.39
N LEU A 168 -22.99 2.06 9.48
CA LEU A 168 -23.79 0.85 9.65
C LEU A 168 -24.53 0.80 11.01
N PRO A 169 -23.91 1.06 12.18
CA PRO A 169 -24.64 1.14 13.44
C PRO A 169 -25.67 2.27 13.48
N LEU A 170 -25.36 3.44 12.90
CA LEU A 170 -26.29 4.56 12.85
C LEU A 170 -27.52 4.23 11.99
N ALA A 171 -27.30 3.58 10.84
CA ALA A 171 -28.37 3.10 9.97
C ALA A 171 -29.24 2.04 10.66
N ILE A 172 -28.63 1.06 11.36
CA ILE A 172 -29.37 0.06 12.15
C ILE A 172 -30.19 0.75 13.26
N TYR A 173 -29.60 1.71 13.98
CA TYR A 173 -30.30 2.46 15.02
C TYR A 173 -31.48 3.28 14.47
N ALA A 174 -31.28 4.00 13.36
CA ALA A 174 -32.32 4.77 12.70
C ALA A 174 -33.45 3.88 12.19
N THR A 175 -33.12 2.75 11.56
CA THR A 175 -34.08 1.76 11.07
C THR A 175 -34.89 1.18 12.22
N LYS A 176 -34.23 0.81 13.33
CA LYS A 176 -34.91 0.32 14.54
C LYS A 176 -35.86 1.36 15.12
N LYS A 177 -35.44 2.62 15.22
CA LYS A 177 -36.28 3.72 15.74
C LYS A 177 -37.50 3.97 14.86
N LEU A 178 -37.32 3.92 13.53
CA LEU A 178 -38.41 4.04 12.57
C LEU A 178 -39.39 2.86 12.71
N LEU A 179 -38.89 1.64 12.88
CA LEU A 179 -39.70 0.43 13.01
C LEU A 179 -40.52 0.42 14.31
N VAL A 180 -39.96 0.93 15.41
CA VAL A 180 -40.71 1.13 16.68
C VAL A 180 -41.83 2.16 16.51
N ARG A 181 -41.60 3.25 15.76
CA ARG A 181 -42.66 4.23 15.47
C ARG A 181 -43.76 3.65 14.59
N LEU A 182 -43.40 2.86 13.59
CA LEU A 182 -44.37 2.21 12.69
C LEU A 182 -45.13 1.06 13.36
N ARG A 183 -44.59 0.45 14.42
CA ARG A 183 -45.29 -0.61 15.19
C ARG A 183 -46.58 -0.11 15.85
N GLY A 184 -46.70 1.18 16.12
CA GLY A 184 -47.97 1.79 16.56
C GLY A 184 -49.02 1.92 15.46
N SER A 185 -48.63 1.80 14.19
CA SER A 185 -49.50 1.93 13.00
C SER A 185 -49.72 0.56 12.36
N SER A 186 -50.69 -0.18 12.89
CA SER A 186 -51.02 -1.57 12.53
C SER A 186 -51.26 -1.92 11.05
N PRO A 187 -51.78 -1.05 10.14
CA PRO A 187 -52.08 -1.50 8.78
C PRO A 187 -50.85 -1.68 7.88
N LEU A 188 -49.78 -0.88 8.08
CA LEU A 188 -48.59 -0.94 7.20
C LEU A 188 -47.71 -2.17 7.48
N LEU A 189 -47.70 -2.67 8.71
CA LEU A 189 -46.93 -3.86 9.08
C LEU A 189 -47.48 -5.14 8.45
N ALA A 190 -48.81 -5.23 8.26
CA ALA A 190 -49.44 -6.35 7.57
C ALA A 190 -49.10 -6.38 6.07
N ALA A 191 -49.01 -5.21 5.43
CA ALA A 191 -48.57 -5.11 4.04
C ALA A 191 -47.06 -5.42 3.87
N ALA A 192 -46.23 -4.94 4.80
CA ALA A 192 -44.79 -5.18 4.78
C ALA A 192 -44.43 -6.65 5.01
N SER A 193 -45.13 -7.36 5.92
CA SER A 193 -44.90 -8.79 6.15
C SER A 193 -45.29 -9.65 4.94
N ALA A 194 -46.35 -9.27 4.22
CA ALA A 194 -46.76 -9.94 2.98
C ALA A 194 -45.78 -9.73 1.82
N LEU A 195 -45.05 -8.62 1.80
CA LEU A 195 -43.95 -8.38 0.85
C LEU A 195 -42.68 -9.14 1.25
N PHE A 196 -42.36 -9.19 2.54
CA PHE A 196 -41.16 -9.88 3.03
C PHE A 196 -41.24 -11.40 2.86
N SER A 197 -42.44 -12.00 2.95
CA SER A 197 -42.63 -13.43 2.68
C SER A 197 -42.42 -13.82 1.21
N ARG A 198 -42.40 -12.86 0.29
CA ARG A 198 -42.06 -13.08 -1.13
C ARG A 198 -40.57 -12.95 -1.44
N VAL A 199 -39.74 -12.49 -0.49
CA VAL A 199 -38.30 -12.45 -0.69
C VAL A 199 -37.72 -13.82 -0.32
N PRO A 200 -37.14 -14.57 -1.27
CA PRO A 200 -36.55 -15.88 -0.96
C PRO A 200 -35.46 -15.72 0.09
N ALA A 201 -35.46 -16.59 1.11
CA ALA A 201 -34.57 -16.57 2.27
C ALA A 201 -33.05 -16.55 1.92
N VAL A 202 -32.72 -16.84 0.65
CA VAL A 202 -31.37 -16.82 0.09
C VAL A 202 -30.72 -15.43 0.11
N VAL A 203 -31.49 -14.34 0.19
CA VAL A 203 -30.94 -12.96 0.18
C VAL A 203 -30.57 -12.45 1.58
N LEU A 204 -31.03 -13.09 2.67
CA LEU A 204 -30.91 -12.51 4.02
C LEU A 204 -29.68 -12.90 4.84
N VAL A 205 -28.81 -13.81 4.39
CA VAL A 205 -27.56 -14.18 5.10
C VAL A 205 -26.50 -14.56 4.05
N PRO A 206 -25.28 -13.96 3.99
CA PRO A 206 -24.40 -13.75 5.15
C PRO A 206 -23.64 -12.40 5.16
N LEU A 207 -23.90 -11.54 6.16
CA LEU A 207 -22.98 -10.45 6.53
C LEU A 207 -22.28 -10.69 7.88
N THR A 208 -22.56 -11.81 8.55
CA THR A 208 -22.00 -12.11 9.88
C THR A 208 -21.04 -13.29 9.81
N ARG A 209 -19.74 -13.00 9.68
CA ARG A 209 -18.65 -13.57 10.52
C ARG A 209 -17.25 -13.45 9.91
N SER A 210 -17.10 -13.35 8.59
CA SER A 210 -15.76 -13.56 7.99
C SER A 210 -14.87 -12.31 7.85
N SER A 211 -15.42 -11.09 7.88
CA SER A 211 -14.61 -9.87 7.63
C SER A 211 -14.20 -9.09 8.89
N LEU A 212 -14.93 -9.21 10.00
CA LEU A 212 -14.68 -8.39 11.19
C LEU A 212 -13.56 -8.94 12.09
N VAL A 213 -13.35 -10.26 12.11
CA VAL A 213 -12.29 -10.88 12.93
C VAL A 213 -10.89 -10.63 12.35
N GLY A 214 -10.77 -10.46 11.03
CA GLY A 214 -9.47 -10.18 10.38
C GLY A 214 -8.95 -8.76 10.63
N VAL A 215 -9.86 -7.79 10.76
CA VAL A 215 -9.52 -6.37 10.95
C VAL A 215 -9.03 -6.11 12.37
N LEU A 216 -9.72 -6.63 13.38
CA LEU A 216 -9.35 -6.39 14.79
C LEU A 216 -8.02 -7.07 15.16
N ALA A 217 -7.68 -8.21 14.54
CA ALA A 217 -6.40 -8.87 14.76
C ALA A 217 -5.20 -8.10 14.16
N SER A 218 -5.42 -7.22 13.18
CA SER A 218 -4.34 -6.47 12.53
C SER A 218 -4.02 -5.14 13.23
N ILE A 219 -4.93 -4.61 14.04
CA ILE A 219 -4.73 -3.36 14.79
C ILE A 219 -3.86 -3.58 16.05
N THR A 220 -3.81 -4.80 16.60
CA THR A 220 -3.01 -5.12 17.79
C THR A 220 -1.52 -5.40 17.48
N VAL A 221 -1.11 -5.43 16.20
CA VAL A 221 0.25 -5.83 15.78
C VAL A 221 1.01 -4.69 15.06
N LEU A 222 0.44 -3.49 15.02
CA LEU A 222 1.07 -2.26 14.53
C LEU A 222 1.42 -1.34 15.71
#